data_AF-A0A2I4CHP6-F1
#
_entry.id   AF-A0A2I4CHP6-F1
#
_cell.length_a   1.000
_cell.length_b   1.000
_cell.length_c   1.000
_cell.angle_alpha   90.00
_cell.angle_beta   90.00
_cell.angle_gamma   90.00
#
_symmetry.space_group_name_H-M   'P 1'
#
loop_
_entity.id
_entity.type
_entity.pdbx_description
1 polymer ?
#
loop_
_entity_poly.entity_id
_entity_poly.type
_entity_poly.pdbx_seq_one_letter_code
_entity_poly.pdbx_strand_id
1 'polypeptide(L)'
;MPTMHSHSRPQEEDEDIHQQEAEEAAVRGEAAEKPKRNSKLPLGTVVLLVLCVLLAAALIIITLSTMSVQTKKENEALRKNLSDLLVRNQNLAEKIEALKNFSGLTNLQCGAGWEEHGGKRYKFLTSKASWQDSRSFCRDLGGDLVKIDSREEQEFLVRRLRDKMISIEDWFWIGLTDSETEGSWLWVDRSPLDKSFWMNGEPNNAG
;
A
#
# COMPACT_ATOMS: atom_id res chain seq x y z
N MET A 1 58.26 36.57 12.24
CA MET A 1 59.53 35.92 12.67
C MET A 1 59.44 34.44 12.32
N PRO A 2 60.50 33.80 11.81
CA PRO A 2 61.34 34.12 10.64
C PRO A 2 61.23 32.97 9.58
N THR A 3 61.20 33.21 8.27
CA THR A 3 62.36 33.26 7.32
C THR A 3 63.40 32.16 7.56
N MET A 4 63.80 31.39 6.55
CA MET A 4 65.01 31.59 5.72
C MET A 4 65.25 30.28 4.92
N HIS A 5 65.89 30.18 3.75
CA HIS A 5 66.57 31.14 2.88
C HIS A 5 66.99 30.45 1.56
N SER A 6 67.24 31.30 0.55
CA SER A 6 68.34 31.26 -0.45
C SER A 6 68.35 30.13 -1.49
N HIS A 7 68.79 30.28 -2.73
CA HIS A 7 69.63 31.27 -3.42
C HIS A 7 69.44 31.04 -4.94
N SER A 8 69.22 32.06 -5.78
CA SER A 8 70.22 32.75 -6.63
C SER A 8 70.66 31.99 -7.91
N ARG A 9 70.40 32.65 -9.05
CA ARG A 9 70.78 32.47 -10.48
C ARG A 9 72.31 32.69 -10.72
N PRO A 10 72.89 32.78 -11.95
CA PRO A 10 72.69 32.17 -13.31
C PRO A 10 74.01 31.60 -13.94
N GLN A 11 73.91 30.82 -15.04
CA GLN A 11 74.88 30.71 -16.18
C GLN A 11 74.02 30.20 -17.38
N GLU A 12 73.77 30.85 -18.54
CA GLU A 12 74.61 31.45 -19.60
C GLU A 12 75.88 30.66 -19.95
N GLU A 13 75.77 29.79 -20.95
CA GLU A 13 76.78 29.46 -21.98
C GLU A 13 76.12 28.50 -23.01
N ASP A 14 76.65 28.49 -24.24
CA ASP A 14 76.27 27.70 -25.43
C ASP A 14 75.24 28.32 -26.41
N GLU A 15 75.47 29.58 -26.76
CA GLU A 15 75.37 30.03 -28.16
C GLU A 15 76.71 29.72 -28.84
N ASP A 16 76.81 28.61 -29.57
CA ASP A 16 77.53 28.47 -30.86
C ASP A 16 77.43 27.01 -31.30
N ILE A 17 77.54 26.73 -32.60
CA ILE A 17 77.40 25.39 -33.23
C ILE A 17 75.95 24.98 -33.45
N HIS A 18 75.36 25.53 -34.52
CA HIS A 18 74.61 24.79 -35.55
C HIS A 18 74.12 25.74 -36.68
N GLN A 19 74.67 26.96 -36.72
CA GLN A 19 74.67 27.85 -37.87
C GLN A 19 75.58 27.33 -39.01
N GLN A 20 75.41 26.07 -39.44
CA GLN A 20 76.20 25.51 -40.56
C GLN A 20 75.48 24.44 -41.41
N GLU A 21 74.16 24.31 -41.30
CA GLU A 21 73.33 23.48 -42.21
C GLU A 21 72.20 24.27 -42.91
N ALA A 22 72.33 25.60 -43.00
CA ALA A 22 71.32 26.45 -43.63
C ALA A 22 71.60 26.80 -45.11
N GLU A 23 72.71 26.33 -45.71
CA GLU A 23 73.17 26.79 -47.04
C GLU A 23 73.33 25.69 -48.10
N GLU A 24 72.91 24.44 -47.83
CA GLU A 24 72.99 23.33 -48.81
C GLU A 24 71.62 22.82 -49.32
N ALA A 25 70.51 23.45 -48.92
CA ALA A 25 69.17 23.09 -49.41
C ALA A 25 68.69 23.93 -50.62
N ALA A 26 69.50 24.88 -51.12
CA ALA A 26 69.07 25.87 -52.11
C ALA A 26 69.31 25.48 -53.59
N VAL A 27 69.64 24.22 -53.93
CA VAL A 27 70.04 23.84 -55.30
C VAL A 27 69.18 22.76 -55.97
N ARG A 28 68.08 22.27 -55.36
CA ARG A 28 67.14 21.38 -56.08
C ARG A 28 65.82 22.07 -56.38
N GLY A 29 65.76 22.68 -57.56
CA GLY A 29 64.50 23.09 -58.17
C GLY A 29 63.62 21.87 -58.45
N GLU A 30 62.49 21.79 -57.77
CA GLU A 30 61.30 21.07 -58.25
C GLU A 30 60.17 22.09 -58.33
N ALA A 31 59.75 22.37 -59.56
CA ALA A 31 58.56 23.15 -59.82
C ALA A 31 57.38 22.46 -59.15
N ALA A 32 56.86 23.06 -58.08
CA ALA A 32 55.60 22.64 -57.48
C ALA A 32 54.46 22.93 -58.45
N GLU A 33 54.18 22.00 -59.36
CA GLU A 33 52.98 22.01 -60.18
C GLU A 33 51.79 21.78 -59.23
N LYS A 34 51.02 22.84 -58.96
CA LYS A 34 49.75 22.74 -58.22
C LYS A 34 48.87 21.70 -58.92
N PRO A 35 48.38 20.66 -58.22
CA PRO A 35 47.50 19.68 -58.85
C PRO A 35 46.21 20.38 -59.26
N LYS A 36 46.03 20.58 -60.57
CA LYS A 36 44.82 21.13 -61.18
C LYS A 36 43.71 20.08 -61.06
N ARG A 37 43.10 19.96 -59.88
CA ARG A 37 41.96 19.04 -59.64
C ARG A 37 40.71 19.59 -60.33
N ASN A 38 40.60 19.32 -61.63
CA ASN A 38 39.33 19.33 -62.33
C ASN A 38 38.83 17.88 -62.46
N SER A 39 38.66 17.18 -61.34
CA SER A 39 38.04 15.86 -61.34
C SER A 39 36.54 16.01 -61.51
N LYS A 40 36.07 16.09 -62.76
CA LYS A 40 34.66 15.81 -63.06
C LYS A 40 34.44 14.35 -62.66
N LEU A 41 33.63 14.11 -61.61
CA LEU A 41 33.28 12.76 -61.20
C LEU A 41 32.65 12.03 -62.42
N PRO A 42 32.99 10.74 -62.66
CA PRO A 42 32.36 9.99 -63.73
C PRO A 42 30.85 9.99 -63.52
N LEU A 43 30.08 10.21 -64.58
CA LEU A 43 28.62 10.26 -64.51
C LEU A 43 28.03 9.03 -63.81
N GLY A 44 28.61 7.84 -64.04
CA GLY A 44 28.22 6.60 -63.35
C GLY A 44 28.42 6.64 -61.83
N THR A 45 29.48 7.29 -61.35
CA THR A 45 29.73 7.48 -59.91
C THR A 45 28.72 8.47 -59.31
N VAL A 46 28.38 9.55 -60.04
CA VAL A 46 27.34 10.50 -59.59
C VAL A 46 25.99 9.81 -59.49
N VAL A 47 25.61 9.02 -60.50
CA VAL A 47 24.36 8.25 -60.51
C VAL A 47 24.33 7.25 -59.35
N LEU A 48 25.43 6.53 -59.11
CA LEU A 48 25.52 5.57 -58.01
C LEU A 48 25.37 6.25 -56.64
N LEU A 49 26.01 7.40 -56.43
CA LEU A 49 25.90 8.16 -55.19
C LEU A 49 24.47 8.68 -54.96
N VAL A 50 23.81 9.18 -56.01
CA VAL A 50 22.41 9.61 -55.94
C VAL A 50 21.50 8.43 -55.59
N LEU A 51 21.70 7.26 -56.21
CA LEU A 51 20.94 6.06 -55.90
C LEU A 51 21.17 5.61 -54.45
N CYS A 52 22.40 5.62 -53.95
CA CYS A 52 22.71 5.29 -52.56
C CYS A 52 22.01 6.25 -51.57
N VAL A 53 22.00 7.56 -51.86
CA VAL A 53 21.33 8.56 -51.01
C VAL A 53 19.81 8.35 -51.01
N LEU A 54 19.22 8.08 -52.17
CA LEU A 54 17.78 7.80 -52.29
C LEU A 54 17.38 6.53 -51.55
N LEU A 55 18.17 5.47 -51.65
CA LEU A 55 17.93 4.22 -50.92
C LEU A 55 18.07 4.43 -49.41
N ALA A 56 19.10 5.16 -48.95
CA ALA A 56 19.28 5.48 -47.53
C ALA A 56 18.11 6.31 -46.99
N ALA A 57 17.67 7.33 -47.73
CA ALA A 57 16.51 8.14 -47.37
C ALA A 57 15.23 7.31 -47.28
N ALA A 58 14.98 6.40 -48.23
CA ALA A 58 13.84 5.51 -48.21
C ALA A 58 13.84 4.57 -46.99
N LEU A 59 14.98 3.99 -46.63
CA LEU A 59 15.12 3.14 -45.45
C LEU A 59 14.87 3.91 -44.15
N ILE A 60 15.38 5.14 -44.04
CA ILE A 60 15.13 6.02 -42.90
C ILE A 60 13.62 6.33 -42.79
N ILE A 61 12.96 6.65 -43.90
CA ILE A 61 11.52 6.92 -43.90
C ILE A 61 10.72 5.68 -43.47
N ILE A 62 11.07 4.50 -43.98
CA ILE A 62 10.42 3.24 -43.61
C ILE A 62 10.60 2.95 -42.12
N THR A 63 11.82 3.09 -41.58
CA THR A 63 12.11 2.83 -40.16
C THR A 63 11.40 3.81 -39.23
N LEU A 64 11.36 5.10 -39.57
CA LEU A 64 10.59 6.09 -38.82
C LEU A 64 9.08 5.77 -38.86
N SER A 65 8.59 5.36 -40.03
CA SER A 65 7.19 4.97 -40.21
C SER A 65 6.84 3.75 -39.36
N THR A 66 7.66 2.70 -39.37
CA THR A 66 7.42 1.49 -38.57
C THR A 66 7.54 1.75 -37.08
N MET A 67 8.51 2.55 -36.62
CA MET A 67 8.60 2.99 -35.21
C MET A 67 7.33 3.75 -34.80
N SER A 68 6.86 4.69 -35.62
CA SER A 68 5.64 5.44 -35.33
C SER A 68 4.39 4.55 -35.24
N VAL A 69 4.28 3.54 -36.10
CA VAL A 69 3.17 2.57 -36.09
C VAL A 69 3.25 1.68 -34.87
N GLN A 70 4.44 1.23 -34.48
CA GLN A 70 4.63 0.40 -33.29
C GLN A 70 4.23 1.17 -32.02
N THR A 71 4.71 2.40 -31.87
CA THR A 71 4.33 3.28 -30.75
C THR A 71 2.82 3.53 -30.72
N LYS A 72 2.16 3.69 -31.88
CA LYS A 72 0.70 3.80 -31.95
C LYS A 72 -0.01 2.54 -31.46
N LYS A 73 0.44 1.35 -31.88
CA LYS A 73 -0.13 0.06 -31.45
C LYS A 73 0.03 -0.16 -29.94
N GLU A 74 1.20 0.13 -29.40
CA GLU A 74 1.47 0.02 -27.96
C GLU A 74 0.59 1.00 -27.18
N ASN A 75 0.46 2.24 -27.64
CA ASN A 75 -0.45 3.21 -27.03
C ASN A 75 -1.91 2.75 -27.09
N GLU A 76 -2.36 2.15 -28.19
CA GLU A 76 -3.72 1.59 -28.30
C GLU A 76 -3.93 0.41 -27.34
N ALA A 77 -2.94 -0.50 -27.24
CA ALA A 77 -2.98 -1.62 -26.30
C ALA A 77 -3.01 -1.12 -24.84
N LEU A 78 -2.18 -0.13 -24.50
CA LEU A 78 -2.18 0.51 -23.19
C LEU A 78 -3.51 1.19 -22.88
N ARG A 79 -4.11 1.90 -23.85
CA ARG A 79 -5.43 2.53 -23.70
C ARG A 79 -6.53 1.50 -23.46
N LYS A 80 -6.49 0.36 -24.15
CA LYS A 80 -7.43 -0.75 -23.92
C LYS A 80 -7.26 -1.32 -22.52
N ASN A 81 -6.03 -1.64 -22.11
CA ASN A 81 -5.74 -2.15 -20.77
C ASN A 81 -6.20 -1.17 -19.68
N LEU A 82 -5.97 0.13 -19.89
CA LEU A 82 -6.43 1.17 -18.97
C LEU A 82 -7.95 1.22 -18.88
N SER A 83 -8.66 1.18 -20.02
CA SER A 83 -10.13 1.16 -20.02
C SER A 83 -10.69 -0.07 -19.30
N ASP A 84 -10.09 -1.24 -19.52
CA ASP A 84 -10.49 -2.50 -18.87
C ASP A 84 -10.25 -2.47 -17.35
N LEU A 85 -9.12 -1.90 -16.91
CA LEU A 85 -8.85 -1.65 -15.50
C LEU A 85 -9.84 -0.66 -14.87
N LEU A 86 -10.19 0.42 -15.57
CA LEU A 86 -11.17 1.39 -15.09
C LEU A 86 -12.54 0.73 -14.90
N VAL A 87 -12.99 -0.09 -15.85
CA VAL A 87 -14.26 -0.83 -15.73
C VAL A 87 -14.23 -1.82 -14.56
N ARG A 88 -13.13 -2.57 -14.38
CA ARG A 88 -12.96 -3.45 -13.21
C ARG A 88 -13.01 -2.69 -11.89
N ASN A 89 -12.37 -1.52 -11.82
CA ASN A 89 -12.36 -0.68 -10.62
C ASN A 89 -13.75 -0.06 -10.35
N GLN A 90 -14.50 0.31 -11.38
CA GLN A 90 -15.89 0.78 -11.24
C GLN A 90 -16.80 -0.33 -10.70
N ASN A 91 -16.73 -1.54 -11.26
CA ASN A 91 -17.48 -2.70 -10.74
C ASN A 91 -17.11 -3.02 -9.27
N LEU A 92 -15.84 -2.83 -8.89
CA LEU A 92 -15.43 -2.97 -7.49
C LEU A 92 -16.09 -1.90 -6.60
N ALA A 93 -16.20 -0.65 -7.06
CA ALA A 93 -16.88 0.41 -6.32
C ALA A 93 -18.38 0.11 -6.13
N GLU A 94 -19.07 -0.38 -7.17
CA GLU A 94 -20.48 -0.80 -7.08
C GLU A 94 -20.65 -1.99 -6.13
N LYS A 95 -19.74 -2.98 -6.16
CA LYS A 95 -19.74 -4.09 -5.21
C LYS A 95 -19.50 -3.61 -3.78
N ILE A 96 -18.60 -2.66 -3.58
CA ILE A 96 -18.38 -2.03 -2.27
C ILE A 96 -19.64 -1.30 -1.81
N GLU A 97 -20.36 -0.62 -2.71
CA GLU A 97 -21.64 0.04 -2.38
C GLU A 97 -22.75 -0.97 -2.07
N ALA A 98 -22.82 -2.10 -2.79
CA ALA A 98 -23.73 -3.20 -2.48
C ALA A 98 -23.40 -3.83 -1.11
N LEU A 99 -22.11 -4.00 -0.78
CA LEU A 99 -21.67 -4.42 0.54
C LEU A 99 -21.97 -3.35 1.62
N LYS A 100 -21.96 -2.06 1.27
CA LYS A 100 -22.37 -0.97 2.16
C LYS A 100 -23.88 -0.94 2.40
N ASN A 101 -24.69 -1.33 1.43
CA ASN A 101 -26.14 -1.44 1.60
C ASN A 101 -26.53 -2.71 2.36
N PHE A 102 -25.72 -3.77 2.26
CA PHE A 102 -25.73 -4.87 3.23
C PHE A 102 -25.32 -4.38 4.64
N SER A 103 -24.59 -3.26 4.69
CA SER A 103 -24.18 -2.54 5.91
C SER A 103 -25.16 -1.43 6.33
N GLY A 104 -26.45 -1.72 6.36
CA GLY A 104 -27.36 -1.14 7.37
C GLY A 104 -26.96 -1.46 8.83
N LEU A 105 -25.76 -2.02 9.04
CA LEU A 105 -25.12 -2.43 10.29
C LEU A 105 -23.87 -1.59 10.64
N THR A 106 -23.58 -0.50 9.91
CA THR A 106 -22.44 0.39 10.23
C THR A 106 -22.80 1.39 11.33
N ASN A 107 -22.90 0.88 12.57
CA ASN A 107 -22.54 1.67 13.74
C ASN A 107 -21.17 1.18 14.22
N LEU A 108 -20.11 1.76 13.65
CA LEU A 108 -18.71 1.41 13.91
C LEU A 108 -18.20 1.98 15.24
N GLN A 109 -18.97 1.79 16.32
CA GLN A 109 -18.48 2.01 17.68
C GLN A 109 -19.14 1.09 18.73
N CYS A 110 -19.56 -0.08 18.28
CA CYS A 110 -19.69 -1.28 19.08
C CYS A 110 -19.66 -2.43 18.06
N GLY A 111 -19.08 -3.59 18.36
CA GLY A 111 -19.25 -4.74 17.46
C GLY A 111 -20.73 -4.94 17.13
N ALA A 112 -21.08 -5.45 15.96
CA ALA A 112 -22.49 -5.61 15.59
C ALA A 112 -23.28 -6.30 16.73
N GLY A 113 -24.36 -5.65 17.19
CA GLY A 113 -25.24 -6.13 18.25
C GLY A 113 -24.71 -5.99 19.69
N TRP A 114 -23.76 -5.10 19.98
CA TRP A 114 -23.38 -4.70 21.34
C TRP A 114 -24.04 -3.35 21.72
N GLU A 115 -24.53 -3.23 22.95
CA GLU A 115 -25.18 -2.04 23.54
C GLU A 115 -24.29 -1.44 24.66
N GLU A 116 -24.18 -0.13 24.76
CA GLU A 116 -23.37 0.54 25.79
C GLU A 116 -24.22 1.10 26.94
N HIS A 117 -23.78 0.87 28.18
CA HIS A 117 -24.38 1.46 29.39
C HIS A 117 -23.35 1.56 30.51
N GLY A 118 -23.27 2.71 31.18
CA GLY A 118 -22.38 2.88 32.34
C GLY A 118 -20.88 2.63 32.06
N GLY A 119 -20.42 2.85 30.83
CA GLY A 119 -19.03 2.56 30.42
C GLY A 119 -18.72 1.08 30.17
N LYS A 120 -19.74 0.20 30.22
CA LYS A 120 -19.66 -1.23 29.87
C LYS A 120 -20.38 -1.49 28.55
N ARG A 121 -20.05 -2.62 27.90
CA ARG A 121 -20.71 -3.10 26.68
C ARG A 121 -21.41 -4.42 26.94
N TYR A 122 -22.63 -4.56 26.45
CA TYR A 122 -23.51 -5.70 26.66
C TYR A 122 -23.95 -6.29 25.33
N LYS A 123 -24.03 -7.62 25.26
CA LYS A 123 -24.59 -8.32 24.11
C LYS A 123 -25.61 -9.32 24.62
N PHE A 124 -26.84 -9.22 24.13
CA PHE A 124 -27.95 -10.08 24.52
C PHE A 124 -28.04 -11.25 23.53
N LEU A 125 -27.77 -12.46 24.00
CA LEU A 125 -27.85 -13.68 23.21
C LEU A 125 -29.17 -14.38 23.50
N THR A 126 -29.96 -14.66 22.45
CA THR A 126 -31.31 -15.26 22.57
C THR A 126 -31.32 -16.77 22.25
N SER A 127 -30.17 -17.34 21.89
CA SER A 127 -30.02 -18.78 21.68
C SER A 127 -30.11 -19.53 23.01
N LYS A 128 -30.98 -20.53 23.08
CA LYS A 128 -31.10 -21.40 24.26
C LYS A 128 -29.86 -22.30 24.40
N ALA A 129 -29.21 -22.27 25.56
CA ALA A 129 -28.02 -23.04 25.85
C ALA A 129 -27.88 -23.26 27.37
N SER A 130 -27.04 -24.21 27.80
CA SER A 130 -26.68 -24.37 29.21
C SER A 130 -25.90 -23.15 29.73
N TRP A 131 -25.75 -23.01 31.05
CA TRP A 131 -24.95 -21.91 31.63
C TRP A 131 -23.49 -21.99 31.16
N GLN A 132 -22.92 -23.19 31.14
CA GLN A 132 -21.53 -23.44 30.72
C GLN A 132 -21.31 -23.09 29.25
N ASP A 133 -22.21 -23.54 28.38
CA ASP A 133 -22.13 -23.23 26.94
C ASP A 133 -22.31 -21.73 26.71
N SER A 134 -23.29 -21.11 27.37
CA SER A 134 -23.53 -19.66 27.29
C SER A 134 -22.31 -18.85 27.68
N ARG A 135 -21.62 -19.27 28.76
CA ARG A 135 -20.36 -18.66 29.18
C ARG A 135 -19.25 -18.84 28.15
N SER A 136 -19.10 -20.03 27.59
CA SER A 136 -18.12 -20.29 26.53
C SER A 136 -18.37 -19.38 25.33
N PHE A 137 -19.61 -19.28 24.86
CA PHE A 137 -19.99 -18.41 23.76
C PHE A 137 -19.71 -16.93 24.06
N CYS A 138 -20.01 -16.44 25.27
CA CYS A 138 -19.69 -15.06 25.65
C CYS A 138 -18.17 -14.80 25.60
N ARG A 139 -17.34 -15.77 26.01
CA ARG A 139 -15.88 -15.68 25.97
C ARG A 139 -15.32 -15.69 24.56
N ASP A 140 -15.86 -16.53 23.68
CA ASP A 140 -15.48 -16.57 22.27
C ASP A 140 -15.79 -15.24 21.55
N LEU A 141 -16.78 -14.49 22.04
CA LEU A 141 -17.13 -13.14 21.57
C LEU A 141 -16.31 -12.02 22.21
N GLY A 142 -15.36 -12.32 23.10
CA GLY A 142 -14.51 -11.35 23.78
C GLY A 142 -15.15 -10.70 25.02
N GLY A 143 -16.19 -11.30 25.58
CA GLY A 143 -16.82 -10.91 26.85
C GLY A 143 -16.82 -12.05 27.89
N ASP A 144 -17.72 -11.97 28.86
CA ASP A 144 -18.09 -13.08 29.75
C ASP A 144 -19.58 -12.89 30.13
N LEU A 145 -20.19 -13.83 30.84
CA LEU A 145 -21.54 -13.62 31.37
C LEU A 145 -21.57 -12.40 32.30
N VAL A 146 -22.68 -11.66 32.29
CA VAL A 146 -22.75 -10.36 32.97
C VAL A 146 -22.63 -10.49 34.48
N LYS A 147 -21.74 -9.69 35.07
CA LYS A 147 -21.72 -9.36 36.49
C LYS A 147 -22.46 -8.05 36.71
N ILE A 148 -23.39 -8.04 37.65
CA ILE A 148 -24.21 -6.87 37.97
C ILE A 148 -23.64 -6.18 39.20
N ASP A 149 -23.09 -4.98 39.03
CA ASP A 149 -22.38 -4.25 40.09
C ASP A 149 -23.24 -3.15 40.74
N SER A 150 -24.39 -2.80 40.13
CA SER A 150 -25.24 -1.70 40.60
C SER A 150 -26.73 -1.92 40.33
N ARG A 151 -27.58 -1.19 41.06
CA ARG A 151 -29.04 -1.22 40.84
C ARG A 151 -29.40 -0.60 39.49
N GLU A 152 -28.69 0.45 39.11
CA GLU A 152 -28.86 1.16 37.85
C GLU A 152 -28.57 0.22 36.66
N GLU A 153 -27.49 -0.57 36.75
CA GLU A 153 -27.15 -1.61 35.78
C GLU A 153 -28.25 -2.69 35.70
N GLN A 154 -28.75 -3.16 36.85
CA GLN A 154 -29.85 -4.13 36.87
C GLN A 154 -31.12 -3.61 36.17
N GLU A 155 -31.53 -2.37 36.46
CA GLU A 155 -32.71 -1.80 35.82
C GLU A 155 -32.53 -1.61 34.32
N PHE A 156 -31.32 -1.25 33.87
CA PHE A 156 -30.99 -1.23 32.45
C PHE A 156 -31.17 -2.62 31.82
N LEU A 157 -30.59 -3.67 32.43
CA LEU A 157 -30.70 -5.04 31.93
C LEU A 157 -32.16 -5.50 31.88
N VAL A 158 -32.94 -5.31 32.95
CA VAL A 158 -34.36 -5.70 32.99
C VAL A 158 -35.18 -5.01 31.89
N ARG A 159 -34.95 -3.71 31.68
CA ARG A 159 -35.63 -2.97 30.60
C ARG A 159 -35.28 -3.53 29.22
N ARG A 160 -33.99 -3.80 28.97
CA ARG A 160 -33.53 -4.33 27.68
C ARG A 160 -33.98 -5.77 27.43
N LEU A 161 -34.00 -6.61 28.46
CA LEU A 161 -34.47 -7.99 28.35
C LEU A 161 -35.95 -8.06 27.97
N ARG A 162 -36.78 -7.14 28.46
CA ARG A 162 -38.20 -7.07 28.05
C ARG A 162 -38.37 -6.89 26.55
N ASP A 163 -37.48 -6.12 25.91
CA ASP A 163 -37.52 -5.91 24.45
C ASP A 163 -36.99 -7.13 23.66
N LYS A 164 -36.29 -8.06 24.33
CA LYS A 164 -35.66 -9.24 23.71
C LYS A 164 -36.46 -10.53 23.96
N MET A 165 -37.24 -10.60 25.02
CA MET A 165 -38.11 -11.72 25.36
C MET A 165 -39.31 -11.77 24.42
N ILE A 166 -39.61 -12.96 23.90
CA ILE A 166 -40.79 -13.22 23.06
C ILE A 166 -41.86 -13.91 23.89
N SER A 167 -41.45 -14.81 24.79
CA SER A 167 -42.31 -15.52 25.74
C SER A 167 -42.09 -15.01 27.16
N ILE A 168 -43.12 -15.14 28.00
CA ILE A 168 -43.02 -14.91 29.45
C ILE A 168 -42.12 -15.95 30.14
N GLU A 169 -41.90 -17.09 29.49
CA GLU A 169 -41.04 -18.18 29.97
C GLU A 169 -39.58 -18.00 29.54
N ASP A 170 -39.27 -16.94 28.78
CA ASP A 170 -37.89 -16.67 28.40
C ASP A 170 -37.10 -16.17 29.61
N TRP A 171 -35.89 -16.69 29.77
CA TRP A 171 -34.95 -16.30 30.81
C TRP A 171 -33.54 -16.23 30.23
N PHE A 172 -32.65 -15.53 30.92
CA PHE A 172 -31.31 -15.24 30.45
C PHE A 172 -30.29 -15.57 31.52
N TRP A 173 -29.21 -16.25 31.12
CA TRP A 173 -28.10 -16.51 32.01
C TRP A 173 -27.35 -15.23 32.38
N ILE A 174 -27.00 -15.14 33.67
CA ILE A 174 -26.06 -14.15 34.21
C ILE A 174 -24.83 -14.86 34.77
N GLY A 175 -23.81 -14.08 35.13
CA GLY A 175 -22.53 -14.62 35.57
C GLY A 175 -22.49 -15.15 37.00
N LEU A 176 -23.62 -15.28 37.68
CA LEU A 176 -23.68 -15.74 39.07
C LEU A 176 -23.91 -17.26 39.12
N THR A 177 -23.10 -17.99 39.89
CA THR A 177 -23.19 -19.46 40.03
C THR A 177 -22.67 -19.91 41.39
N ASP A 178 -23.17 -21.03 41.89
CA ASP A 178 -22.68 -21.74 43.08
C ASP A 178 -22.21 -23.16 42.75
N SER A 179 -22.01 -23.46 41.46
CA SER A 179 -21.63 -24.79 40.95
C SER A 179 -20.35 -25.39 41.56
N GLU A 180 -19.49 -24.57 42.18
CA GLU A 180 -18.31 -25.05 42.90
C GLU A 180 -18.61 -25.53 44.30
N THR A 181 -19.54 -24.88 44.99
CA THR A 181 -19.92 -25.18 46.36
C THR A 181 -21.33 -24.67 46.56
N GLU A 182 -22.28 -25.60 46.63
CA GLU A 182 -23.71 -25.32 46.85
C GLU A 182 -23.91 -24.30 47.99
N GLY A 183 -24.70 -23.26 47.73
CA GLY A 183 -24.97 -22.18 48.69
C GLY A 183 -23.88 -21.12 48.79
N SER A 184 -22.73 -21.28 48.11
CA SER A 184 -21.66 -20.29 48.01
C SER A 184 -21.63 -19.67 46.61
N TRP A 185 -22.40 -18.59 46.44
CA TRP A 185 -22.52 -17.88 45.17
C TRP A 185 -21.29 -17.02 44.83
N LEU A 186 -20.73 -17.27 43.65
CA LEU A 186 -19.63 -16.53 43.06
C LEU A 186 -20.01 -15.99 41.68
N TRP A 187 -19.53 -14.80 41.37
CA TRP A 187 -19.56 -14.27 40.01
C TRP A 187 -18.49 -14.95 39.13
N VAL A 188 -18.66 -14.88 37.81
CA VAL A 188 -17.70 -15.40 36.83
C VAL A 188 -16.26 -14.86 37.01
N ASP A 189 -16.10 -13.70 37.64
CA ASP A 189 -14.81 -13.07 37.98
C ASP A 189 -14.23 -13.56 39.31
N ARG A 190 -14.84 -14.56 39.95
CA ARG A 190 -14.49 -15.13 41.27
C ARG A 190 -14.84 -14.25 42.47
N SER A 191 -15.46 -13.08 42.26
CA SER A 191 -15.89 -12.26 43.38
C SER A 191 -17.11 -12.85 44.09
N PRO A 192 -17.22 -12.73 45.42
CA PRO A 192 -18.39 -13.16 46.17
C PRO A 192 -19.61 -12.28 45.87
N LEU A 193 -20.81 -12.84 46.14
CA LEU A 193 -22.05 -12.08 46.09
C LEU A 193 -22.16 -11.14 47.30
N ASP A 194 -21.66 -9.91 47.17
CA ASP A 194 -21.68 -8.93 48.26
C ASP A 194 -23.04 -8.23 48.44
N LYS A 195 -23.77 -8.05 47.33
CA LYS A 195 -25.12 -7.48 47.29
C LYS A 195 -25.97 -8.29 46.33
N SER A 196 -27.01 -8.92 46.83
CA SER A 196 -27.98 -9.61 46.01
C SER A 196 -29.17 -8.73 45.67
N PHE A 197 -29.64 -8.83 44.44
CA PHE A 197 -30.88 -8.20 43.97
C PHE A 197 -31.97 -9.23 43.65
N TRP A 198 -31.96 -10.32 44.40
CA TRP A 198 -32.92 -11.41 44.27
C TRP A 198 -34.36 -10.90 44.36
N MET A 199 -35.23 -11.49 43.54
CA MET A 199 -36.67 -11.38 43.75
C MET A 199 -37.05 -12.14 45.02
N ASN A 200 -38.20 -11.80 45.60
CA ASN A 200 -38.66 -12.44 46.83
C ASN A 200 -38.87 -13.94 46.59
N GLY A 201 -38.13 -14.79 47.30
CA GLY A 201 -38.17 -16.25 47.11
C GLY A 201 -37.02 -16.85 46.27
N GLU A 202 -36.08 -16.02 45.79
CA GLU A 202 -34.83 -16.47 45.16
C GLU A 202 -33.64 -16.44 46.14
N PRO A 203 -32.58 -17.24 45.94
CA PRO A 203 -32.42 -18.24 44.88
C PRO A 203 -33.17 -19.55 45.20
N ASN A 204 -33.90 -20.11 44.23
CA ASN A 204 -34.63 -21.38 44.36
C ASN A 204 -34.21 -22.48 43.37
N ASN A 205 -33.16 -22.22 42.58
CA ASN A 205 -32.62 -23.14 41.58
C ASN A 205 -33.59 -23.50 40.43
N ALA A 206 -34.60 -22.67 40.15
CA ALA A 206 -35.55 -22.86 39.05
C ALA A 206 -35.17 -22.13 37.75
N GLY A 207 -34.05 -21.41 37.76
CA GLY A 207 -33.54 -20.64 36.63
C GLY A 207 -32.42 -21.30 35.85
#